data_AF-A0A423GZB6-F1
#
_entry.id   AF-A0A423GZB6-F1
#
_cell.length_a   1.000
_cell.length_b   1.000
_cell.length_c   1.000
_cell.angle_alpha   90.00
_cell.angle_beta   90.00
_cell.angle_gamma   90.00
#
_symmetry.space_group_name_H-M   'P 1'
#
loop_
_entity.id
_entity.type
_entity.pdbx_description
1 polymer ?
#
loop_
_entity_poly.entity_id
_entity_poly.type
_entity_poly.pdbx_seq_one_letter_code
_entity_poly.pdbx_strand_id
1 'polypeptide(L)' 'MFLQWVRYLFIRFQLFMSRTEGASAIEYALIVAMVGLVVVAFVTPLGDSVKATFNKVVGALGGTPVA' A
#
# COMPACT_ATOMS: atom_id res chain seq x y z
N MET A 1 38.65 -15.77 -23.41
CA MET A 1 37.20 -15.94 -23.69
C MET A 1 36.36 -15.92 -22.41
N PHE A 2 36.67 -16.71 -21.39
CA PHE A 2 35.93 -16.74 -20.11
C PHE A 2 35.81 -15.38 -19.40
N LEU A 3 36.90 -14.62 -19.28
CA LEU A 3 36.89 -13.29 -18.64
C LEU A 3 35.98 -12.27 -19.36
N GLN A 4 35.79 -12.42 -20.67
CA GLN A 4 34.91 -11.55 -21.46
C GLN A 4 33.44 -11.80 -21.11
N TRP A 5 33.09 -13.05 -20.84
CA TRP A 5 31.76 -13.46 -20.42
C TRP A 5 31.43 -12.99 -19.01
N VAL A 6 32.37 -13.11 -18.07
CA VAL A 6 32.20 -12.57 -16.70
C VAL A 6 32.04 -11.04 -16.74
N ARG A 7 32.86 -10.35 -17.53
CA ARG A 7 32.75 -8.90 -17.72
C ARG A 7 31.42 -8.49 -18.33
N TYR A 8 30.94 -9.22 -19.34
CA TYR A 8 29.64 -8.98 -19.94
C TYR A 8 28.52 -9.08 -18.90
N LEU A 9 28.52 -10.14 -18.09
CA LEU A 9 27.53 -10.32 -17.01
C LEU A 9 27.61 -9.20 -15.97
N PHE A 10 28.81 -8.81 -15.56
CA PHE A 10 29.01 -7.74 -14.59
C PHE A 10 28.45 -6.40 -15.10
N ILE A 11 28.72 -6.03 -16.35
CA ILE A 11 28.20 -4.80 -16.96
C ILE A 11 26.67 -4.86 -17.07
N ARG A 12 26.10 -6.01 -17.46
CA ARG A 12 24.64 -6.18 -17.56
C ARG A 12 23.95 -6.06 -16.21
N PHE A 13 24.57 -6.61 -15.16
CA PHE A 13 24.09 -6.49 -13.79
C PHE A 13 24.17 -5.04 -13.29
N GLN A 14 25.28 -4.35 -13.55
CA GLN A 14 25.43 -2.93 -13.21
C GLN A 14 24.39 -2.07 -13.93
N LEU A 15 24.19 -2.28 -15.23
CA LEU A 15 23.18 -1.57 -16.02
C LEU A 15 21.76 -1.83 -15.48
N PHE A 16 21.45 -3.06 -15.06
CA PHE A 16 20.17 -3.39 -14.46
C PHE A 16 19.96 -2.63 -13.14
N MET A 17 20.95 -2.58 -12.27
CA MET A 17 20.89 -1.83 -11.00
C MET A 17 20.87 -0.31 -11.20
N SER A 18 21.46 0.20 -12.29
CA SER A 18 21.45 1.62 -12.63
C SER A 18 20.17 2.06 -13.37
N ARG A 19 19.21 1.16 -13.64
CA ARG A 19 17.92 1.54 -14.21
C ARG A 19 17.11 2.28 -13.15
N THR A 20 16.95 3.58 -13.36
CA THR A 20 16.04 4.43 -12.59
C THR A 20 14.76 4.75 -13.37
N GLU A 21 14.52 4.04 -14.47
CA GLU A 21 13.25 4.03 -15.20
C GLU A 21 12.20 3.39 -14.29
N GLY A 22 11.62 4.20 -13.40
CA GLY A 22 10.42 3.82 -12.64
C GLY A 22 9.18 3.81 -13.54
N ALA A 23 8.03 3.47 -12.96
CA ALA A 23 6.75 3.69 -13.63
C ALA A 23 6.65 5.19 -14.02
N SER A 24 5.94 5.47 -15.11
CA SER A 24 5.74 6.86 -15.52
C SER A 24 5.09 7.64 -14.37
N ALA A 25 5.41 8.93 -14.22
CA ALA A 25 4.84 9.77 -13.15
C ALA A 25 3.29 9.71 -13.13
N ILE A 26 2.67 9.53 -14.30
CA ILE A 26 1.22 9.37 -14.43
C ILE A 26 0.70 8.04 -13.87
N GLU A 27 1.49 6.97 -13.93
CA GLU A 27 1.11 5.65 -13.42
C GLU A 27 1.18 5.62 -11.89
N TYR A 28 2.22 6.22 -11.29
CA TYR A 28 2.27 6.39 -9.84
C TYR A 28 1.13 7.27 -9.32
N ALA A 29 0.78 8.35 -10.03
CA ALA A 29 -0.35 9.19 -9.68
C ALA A 29 -1.68 8.40 -9.71
N LEU A 30 -1.87 7.54 -10.71
CA LEU A 30 -3.04 6.68 -10.82
C LEU A 30 -3.12 5.66 -9.67
N ILE A 31 -2.00 5.01 -9.32
CA ILE A 31 -1.96 4.05 -8.20
C ILE A 31 -2.34 4.73 -6.89
N VAL A 32 -1.77 5.91 -6.60
CA VAL A 32 -2.08 6.69 -5.40
C VAL A 32 -3.56 7.09 -5.38
N ALA A 33 -4.13 7.49 -6.52
CA ALA A 33 -5.54 7.81 -6.62
C ALA A 33 -6.45 6.61 -6.34
N MET A 34 -6.11 5.43 -6.85
CA MET A 34 -6.88 4.20 -6.61
C MET A 34 -6.82 3.76 -5.14
N VAL A 35 -5.64 3.80 -4.51
CA VAL A 35 -5.49 3.49 -3.08
C VAL A 35 -6.27 4.50 -2.24
N GLY A 36 -6.16 5.79 -2.57
CA GLY A 36 -6.90 6.85 -1.88
C GLY A 36 -8.42 6.66 -1.98
N LEU A 37 -8.93 6.30 -3.16
CA LEU A 37 -10.35 6.01 -3.36
C LEU A 37 -10.83 4.86 -2.47
N VAL A 38 -10.08 3.77 -2.40
CA VAL A 38 -10.41 2.62 -1.53
C VAL A 38 -10.41 3.04 -0.06
N VAL A 39 -9.41 3.79 0.39
CA VAL A 39 -9.35 4.27 1.78
C VAL A 39 -10.58 5.12 2.11
N VAL A 40 -10.91 6.11 1.27
CA VAL A 40 -12.07 6.99 1.52
C VAL A 40 -13.39 6.21 1.48
N ALA A 41 -13.54 5.26 0.55
CA ALA A 41 -14.76 4.48 0.41
C ALA A 41 -15.03 3.55 1.60
N PHE A 42 -13.98 2.99 2.22
CA PHE A 42 -14.13 1.91 3.19
C PHE A 42 -13.77 2.28 4.64
N VAL A 43 -13.02 3.35 4.90
CA VAL A 43 -12.62 3.72 6.28
C VAL A 43 -13.82 4.05 7.16
N THR A 44 -14.78 4.85 6.67
CA THR A 44 -15.98 5.22 7.45
C THR A 44 -16.83 4.01 7.83
N PRO A 45 -17.31 3.17 6.89
CA PRO A 45 -18.15 2.01 7.25
C PRO A 45 -17.41 0.99 8.12
N LEU A 46 -16.09 0.86 7.95
CA LEU A 46 -15.27 0.03 8.84
C LEU A 46 -15.21 0.61 10.25
N GLY A 47 -14.98 1.93 10.38
CA GLY A 47 -15.00 2.64 11.65
C GLY A 47 -16.34 2.50 12.37
N ASP A 48 -17.44 2.61 11.64
CA ASP A 48 -18.80 2.43 12.17
C ASP A 48 -19.02 0.99 12.67
N SER A 49 -18.52 -0.01 11.94
CA SER A 49 -18.63 -1.43 12.33
C SER A 49 -17.83 -1.74 13.61
N VAL A 50 -16.63 -1.18 13.72
CA VAL A 50 -15.79 -1.29 14.92
C VAL A 50 -16.46 -0.59 16.10
N LYS A 51 -16.92 0.66 15.89
CA LYS A 51 -17.63 1.44 16.91
C LYS A 51 -18.87 0.70 17.41
N ALA A 52 -19.67 0.14 16.51
CA ALA A 52 -20.86 -0.64 16.85
C ALA A 52 -20.53 -1.87 17.70
N THR A 53 -19.41 -2.54 17.41
CA THR A 53 -18.94 -3.70 18.19
C THR A 53 -18.57 -3.28 19.62
N PHE A 54 -17.80 -2.21 19.78
CA PHE A 54 -17.44 -1.71 21.12
C PHE A 54 -18.64 -1.17 21.88
N ASN A 55 -19.59 -0.51 21.22
CA ASN A 55 -20.82 -0.04 21.85
C ASN A 55 -21.68 -1.19 22.42
N LYS A 56 -21.68 -2.36 21.78
CA LYS A 56 -22.33 -3.56 22.34
C LYS A 56 -21.66 -4.01 23.64
N VAL A 57 -20.33 -3.99 23.69
CA VAL A 57 -19.56 -4.32 24.90
C VAL A 57 -19.84 -3.31 26.00
N VAL A 58 -19.81 -2.00 25.70
CA VAL A 58 -20.13 -0.93 26.66
C VAL A 58 -21.54 -1.12 27.24
N GLY A 59 -22.53 -1.39 26.40
CA GLY A 59 -23.90 -1.66 26.84
C GLY A 59 -24.01 -2.89 27.75
N ALA A 60 -23.29 -3.97 27.45
CA ALA A 60 -23.25 -5.16 28.30
C ALA A 60 -22.61 -4.91 29.67
N LEU A 61 -21.72 -3.91 29.77
CA LEU A 61 -21.09 -3.47 31.02
C LEU A 61 -21.90 -2.40 31.77
N GLY A 62 -23.07 -1.99 31.25
CA GLY A 62 -23.92 -0.96 31.87
C GLY A 62 -23.46 0.48 31.62
N GLY A 63 -22.53 0.71 30.69
CA GLY A 63 -22.11 2.04 30.27
C GLY A 63 -23.01 2.64 29.18
N THR A 64 -22.87 3.94 28.93
CA THR A 64 -23.61 4.65 27.87
C THR A 64 -22.85 4.57 26.54
N PRO A 65 -23.43 4.02 25.46
CA PRO A 65 -22.82 4.01 24.13
C PRO A 65 -22.55 5.41 23.59
N VAL A 66 -21.50 5.54 22.76
CA VAL A 66 -21.13 6.81 22.12
C VAL A 66 -21.52 6.79 20.64
N ALA A 67 -21.99 7.93 20.12
CA ALA A 67 -22.39 8.10 18.73
C ALA A 67 -21.21 7.97 17.74
#